data_AF-A0A8T4EZ63-F1
#
_entry.id   AF-A0A8T4EZ63-F1
#
_cell.length_a   1.000
_cell.length_b   1.000
_cell.length_c   1.000
_cell.angle_alpha   90.00
_cell.angle_beta   90.00
_cell.angle_gamma   90.00
#
_symmetry.space_group_name_H-M   'P 1'
#
loop_
_entity.id
_entity.type
_entity.pdbx_description
1 polymer ?
#
loop_
_entity_poly.entity_id
_entity_poly.type
_entity_poly.pdbx_seq_one_letter_code
_entity_poly.pdbx_strand_id
1 'polypeptide(L)'
;MPIRDYRVLGPVEARDDGAEIVIPGVKRRTVLAALLLARGAVVTDAELSGLLWGDRPPPTSAAQIYTNVSRVRRALGPWAGIRREAHGYRMRIGDDPFDLREFEILAGRGRTAAAAGRHQEAARLLRAALAVWRAPALTGVTEHLIRVARPPLEETRLVALEQRVHADLELGASVELLPELAVLVAGHPRREVFRAQLVTALNRTERKDQAMSLYEETHRLLTGPFGLHPAHRPLVAEPR
;
A
#
# COMPACT_ATOMS: atom_id res chain seq x y z
N MET A 1 -16.66 24.61 4.89
CA MET A 1 -15.41 24.51 5.68
C MET A 1 -14.31 24.11 4.71
N PRO A 2 -13.09 24.63 4.86
CA PRO A 2 -11.96 24.16 4.05
C PRO A 2 -11.84 22.64 4.15
N ILE A 3 -11.87 21.96 3.00
CA ILE A 3 -11.72 20.51 2.91
C ILE A 3 -10.22 20.22 2.92
N ARG A 4 -9.75 19.43 3.88
CA ARG A 4 -8.34 19.08 3.95
C ARG A 4 -8.09 17.74 3.30
N ASP A 5 -7.11 17.68 2.42
CA ASP A 5 -6.71 16.44 1.76
C ASP A 5 -5.44 15.92 2.43
N TYR A 6 -5.55 14.72 3.02
CA TYR A 6 -4.43 14.02 3.65
C TYR A 6 -3.90 12.92 2.76
N ARG A 7 -2.58 12.77 2.80
CA ARG A 7 -1.85 12.05 1.77
C ARG A 7 -0.73 11.24 2.40
N VAL A 8 -0.77 9.91 2.30
CA VAL A 8 0.24 8.98 2.85
C VAL A 8 0.71 7.92 1.84
N LEU A 9 0.03 7.76 0.70
CA LEU A 9 0.40 6.85 -0.39
C LEU A 9 1.46 7.49 -1.31
N GLY A 10 2.56 7.91 -0.69
CA GLY A 10 3.63 8.70 -1.27
C GLY A 10 4.27 9.57 -0.18
N PRO A 11 4.73 10.79 -0.51
CA PRO A 11 5.12 11.76 0.51
C PRO A 11 3.96 12.08 1.45
N VAL A 12 4.27 12.19 2.75
CA VAL A 12 3.27 12.56 3.76
C VAL A 12 2.97 14.05 3.66
N GLU A 13 1.75 14.35 3.24
CA GLU A 13 1.29 15.70 2.90
C GLU A 13 -0.09 15.98 3.53
N ALA A 14 -0.36 17.27 3.71
CA ALA A 14 -1.70 17.79 3.98
C ALA A 14 -1.92 18.99 3.07
N ARG A 15 -3.13 19.15 2.55
CA ARG A 15 -3.54 20.31 1.74
C ARG A 15 -4.77 20.97 2.33
N ASP A 16 -4.89 22.28 2.11
CA ASP A 16 -6.08 23.08 2.40
C ASP A 16 -6.55 23.72 1.09
N ASP A 17 -7.73 23.34 0.60
CA ASP A 17 -8.29 23.82 -0.68
C ASP A 17 -7.29 23.73 -1.86
N GLY A 18 -6.58 22.59 -1.93
CA GLY A 18 -5.56 22.30 -2.95
C GLY A 18 -4.16 22.88 -2.66
N ALA A 19 -4.04 23.90 -1.80
CA ALA A 19 -2.76 24.47 -1.39
C ALA A 19 -2.04 23.57 -0.37
N GLU A 20 -0.73 23.38 -0.53
CA GLU A 20 0.06 22.56 0.39
C GLU A 20 0.20 23.22 1.77
N ILE A 21 -0.12 22.47 2.82
CA ILE A 21 0.20 22.85 4.20
C ILE A 21 1.60 22.32 4.52
N VAL A 22 2.56 23.24 4.67
CA VAL A 22 3.94 22.86 4.99
C VAL A 22 4.02 22.27 6.41
N ILE A 23 4.49 21.03 6.50
CA ILE A 23 4.77 20.34 7.77
C ILE A 23 6.28 20.12 7.89
N PRO A 24 7.01 21.08 8.47
CA PRO A 24 8.46 21.05 8.40
C PRO A 24 9.06 19.98 9.31
N GLY A 25 9.89 19.11 8.75
CA GLY A 25 10.71 18.16 9.50
C GLY A 25 10.14 16.74 9.56
N VAL A 26 11.03 15.75 9.39
CA VAL A 26 10.75 14.30 9.39
C VAL A 26 9.90 13.87 10.58
N LYS A 27 10.26 14.27 11.81
CA LYS A 27 9.54 13.88 13.03
C LYS A 27 8.09 14.37 13.08
N ARG A 28 7.79 15.54 12.50
CA ARG A 28 6.42 16.09 12.46
C ARG A 28 5.57 15.35 11.44
N ARG A 29 6.14 15.05 10.26
CA ARG A 29 5.49 14.19 9.26
C ARG A 29 5.26 12.77 9.80
N THR A 30 6.20 12.22 10.58
CA THR A 30 6.00 10.94 11.29
C THR A 30 4.81 11.01 12.25
N VAL A 31 4.71 12.05 13.09
CA VAL A 31 3.58 12.22 14.01
C VAL A 31 2.25 12.30 13.24
N LEU A 32 2.19 13.11 12.18
CA LEU A 32 0.99 13.21 11.36
C LEU A 32 0.61 11.85 10.76
N ALA A 33 1.56 11.18 10.11
CA ALA A 33 1.31 9.87 9.49
C ALA A 33 0.85 8.82 10.50
N ALA A 34 1.48 8.73 11.66
CA ALA A 34 1.08 7.81 12.71
C ALA A 34 -0.38 8.04 13.14
N LEU A 35 -0.78 9.30 13.32
CA LEU A 35 -2.14 9.66 13.69
C LEU A 35 -3.17 9.41 12.59
N LEU A 36 -2.81 9.65 11.32
CA LEU A 36 -3.66 9.36 10.17
C LEU A 36 -3.89 7.85 10.02
N LEU A 37 -2.82 7.05 10.11
CA LEU A 37 -2.87 5.59 10.02
C LEU A 37 -3.67 4.95 11.17
N ALA A 38 -3.69 5.58 12.34
CA ALA A 38 -4.49 5.14 13.49
C ALA A 38 -6.01 5.36 13.30
N ARG A 39 -6.44 6.14 12.29
CA ARG A 39 -7.86 6.30 11.91
C ARG A 39 -8.80 6.67 13.06
N GLY A 40 -8.35 7.56 13.94
CA GLY A 40 -9.13 7.98 15.10
C GLY A 40 -9.05 7.05 16.30
N ALA A 41 -8.19 6.02 16.27
CA ALA A 41 -7.69 5.37 17.49
C ALA A 41 -6.65 6.27 18.19
N VAL A 42 -6.39 5.97 19.46
CA VAL A 42 -5.36 6.67 20.25
C VAL A 42 -4.00 6.06 19.92
N VAL A 43 -3.03 6.91 19.58
CA VAL A 43 -1.61 6.56 19.51
C VAL A 43 -0.94 7.04 20.79
N THR A 44 -0.43 6.11 21.59
CA THR A 44 0.22 6.38 22.87
C THR A 44 1.54 7.12 22.70
N ASP A 45 2.00 7.79 23.76
CA ASP A 45 3.33 8.41 23.79
C ASP A 45 4.45 7.38 23.57
N ALA A 46 4.27 6.15 24.06
CA ALA A 46 5.22 5.06 23.87
C ALA A 46 5.30 4.63 22.40
N GLU A 47 4.15 4.44 21.73
CA GLU A 47 4.11 4.15 20.30
C GLU A 47 4.72 5.29 19.47
N LEU A 48 4.34 6.55 19.74
CA LEU A 48 4.94 7.70 19.07
C LEU A 48 6.45 7.76 19.31
N SER A 49 6.91 7.44 20.51
CA SER A 49 8.35 7.37 20.83
C SER A 49 9.06 6.31 19.98
N GLY A 50 8.52 5.10 19.90
CA GLY A 50 9.08 4.03 19.07
C GLY A 50 9.09 4.38 17.58
N LEU A 51 8.04 5.03 17.07
CA LEU A 51 7.96 5.47 15.67
C LEU A 51 8.92 6.63 15.36
N LEU A 52 9.31 7.43 16.36
CA LEU A 52 10.20 8.59 16.19
C LEU A 52 11.68 8.27 16.41
N TRP A 53 12.01 7.33 17.30
CA TRP A 53 13.38 7.06 17.74
C TRP A 53 13.74 5.57 17.86
N GLY A 54 12.80 4.66 17.59
CA GLY A 54 13.01 3.24 17.81
C GLY A 54 13.32 2.93 19.27
N ASP A 55 14.30 2.06 19.49
CA ASP A 55 14.66 1.54 20.83
C ASP A 55 15.56 2.49 21.64
N ARG A 56 15.95 3.63 21.08
CA ARG A 56 16.87 4.60 21.72
C ARG A 56 16.28 6.00 21.78
N PRO A 57 15.14 6.21 22.46
CA PRO A 57 14.57 7.53 22.62
C PRO A 57 15.48 8.42 23.50
N PRO A 58 15.58 9.73 23.20
CA PRO A 58 16.30 10.65 24.07
C PRO A 58 15.54 10.81 25.40
N PRO A 59 16.22 11.22 26.50
CA PRO A 59 15.56 11.50 27.78
C PRO A 59 14.42 12.54 27.69
N THR A 60 14.48 13.41 26.68
CA THR A 60 13.49 14.46 26.42
C THR A 60 12.38 14.03 25.45
N SER A 61 12.21 12.73 25.17
CA SER A 61 11.25 12.21 24.19
C SER A 61 9.83 12.71 24.42
N ALA A 62 9.33 12.67 25.66
CA ALA A 62 7.99 13.15 26.01
C ALA A 62 7.77 14.63 25.65
N ALA A 63 8.73 15.49 26.01
CA ALA A 63 8.68 16.93 25.69
C ALA A 63 8.77 17.17 24.17
N GLN A 64 9.58 16.38 23.46
CA GLN A 64 9.70 16.45 22.01
C GLN A 64 8.43 15.97 21.29
N ILE A 65 7.76 14.92 21.78
CA ILE A 65 6.46 14.46 21.24
C ILE A 65 5.45 15.59 21.35
N TYR A 66 5.29 16.17 22.54
CA TYR A 66 4.39 17.31 22.76
C TYR A 66 4.69 18.47 21.79
N THR A 67 5.96 18.83 21.65
CA THR A 67 6.40 19.90 20.74
C THR A 67 6.06 19.60 19.28
N ASN A 68 6.31 18.37 18.82
CA ASN A 68 6.00 17.97 17.45
C ASN A 68 4.49 17.98 17.19
N VAL A 69 3.68 17.42 18.10
CA VAL A 69 2.21 17.44 18.00
C VAL A 69 1.68 18.87 17.99
N SER A 70 2.18 19.73 18.88
CA SER A 70 1.80 21.15 18.94
C SER A 70 2.09 21.88 17.62
N ARG A 71 3.25 21.63 17.00
CA ARG A 71 3.61 22.21 15.71
C ARG A 71 2.77 21.67 14.55
N VAL A 72 2.43 20.37 14.55
CA VAL A 72 1.50 19.79 13.56
C VAL A 72 0.12 20.42 13.71
N ARG A 73 -0.42 20.54 14.93
CA ARG A 73 -1.69 21.23 15.19
C ARG A 73 -1.67 22.67 14.71
N ARG A 74 -0.57 23.40 14.93
CA ARG A 74 -0.45 24.79 14.47
C ARG A 74 -0.44 24.87 12.94
N ALA A 75 0.30 24.00 12.27
CA ALA A 75 0.36 23.96 10.80
C ALA A 75 -1.00 23.62 10.19
N LEU A 76 -1.68 22.61 10.73
CA LEU A 76 -3.01 22.22 10.30
C LEU A 76 -4.11 23.17 10.79
N GLY A 77 -3.84 24.10 11.69
CA GLY A 77 -4.85 25.00 12.27
C GLY A 77 -5.86 24.32 13.23
N PRO A 78 -6.79 25.11 13.80
CA PRO A 78 -7.64 24.70 14.93
C PRO A 78 -8.57 23.50 14.65
N TRP A 79 -8.86 23.22 13.37
CA TRP A 79 -9.75 22.15 12.94
C TRP A 79 -9.05 20.79 12.74
N ALA A 80 -7.76 20.67 13.05
CA ALA A 80 -6.96 19.46 12.79
C ALA A 80 -7.47 18.17 13.46
N GLY A 81 -8.44 18.27 14.38
CA GLY A 81 -9.03 17.11 15.05
C GLY A 81 -8.08 16.35 15.98
N ILE A 82 -6.84 16.83 16.18
CA ILE A 82 -5.84 16.19 17.03
C ILE A 82 -6.11 16.56 18.49
N ARG A 83 -6.47 15.58 19.33
CA ARG A 83 -6.72 15.75 20.77
C ARG A 83 -5.76 14.91 21.60
N ARG A 84 -5.41 15.42 22.79
CA ARG A 84 -4.71 14.64 23.81
C ARG A 84 -5.76 13.75 24.46
N GLU A 85 -5.53 12.45 24.53
CA GLU A 85 -6.40 11.49 25.22
C GLU A 85 -5.53 10.63 26.14
N ALA A 86 -5.72 10.77 27.45
CA ALA A 86 -4.90 10.13 28.49
C ALA A 86 -3.38 10.24 28.20
N HIS A 87 -2.74 9.11 27.89
CA HIS A 87 -1.30 8.98 27.63
C HIS A 87 -0.95 8.96 26.12
N GLY A 88 -1.79 9.56 25.28
CA GLY A 88 -1.59 9.55 23.84
C GLY A 88 -2.34 10.66 23.11
N TYR A 89 -2.42 10.51 21.79
CA TYR A 89 -3.06 11.45 20.90
C TYR A 89 -3.99 10.73 19.93
N ARG A 90 -5.13 11.36 19.65
CA ARG A 90 -6.09 10.90 18.66
C ARG A 90 -6.27 11.98 17.61
N MET A 91 -6.32 11.61 16.34
CA MET A 91 -6.73 12.51 15.25
C MET A 91 -8.01 12.00 14.61
N ARG A 92 -9.05 12.83 14.58
CA ARG A 92 -10.27 12.57 13.80
C ARG A 92 -10.20 13.38 12.52
N ILE A 93 -10.14 12.70 11.38
CA ILE A 93 -10.17 13.32 10.04
C ILE A 93 -11.61 13.60 9.56
N GLY A 94 -12.63 12.97 10.13
CA GLY A 94 -14.01 13.13 9.66
C GLY A 94 -14.15 12.70 8.19
N ASP A 95 -14.78 13.57 7.40
CA ASP A 95 -15.05 13.39 5.97
C ASP A 95 -13.98 14.02 5.06
N ASP A 96 -12.90 14.55 5.65
CA ASP A 96 -11.74 15.03 4.90
C ASP A 96 -11.19 13.91 3.99
N PRO A 97 -10.90 14.22 2.70
CA PRO A 97 -10.24 13.30 1.80
C PRO A 97 -8.96 12.72 2.39
N PHE A 98 -8.79 11.42 2.16
CA PHE A 98 -7.62 10.69 2.61
C PHE A 98 -7.28 9.61 1.59
N ASP A 99 -6.13 9.73 0.94
CA ASP A 99 -5.73 8.87 -0.19
C ASP A 99 -5.76 7.36 0.14
N LEU A 100 -5.37 6.99 1.36
CA LEU A 100 -5.45 5.61 1.82
C LEU A 100 -6.90 5.10 1.93
N ARG A 101 -7.83 5.93 2.41
CA ARG A 101 -9.25 5.57 2.48
C ARG A 101 -9.84 5.42 1.08
N GLU A 102 -9.49 6.33 0.17
CA GLU A 102 -9.91 6.27 -1.23
C GLU A 102 -9.40 5.00 -1.91
N PHE A 103 -8.12 4.68 -1.75
CA PHE A 103 -7.52 3.44 -2.25
C PHE A 103 -8.26 2.20 -1.77
N GLU A 104 -8.54 2.09 -0.47
CA GLU A 104 -9.21 0.92 0.09
C GLU A 104 -10.64 0.75 -0.42
N ILE A 105 -11.38 1.85 -0.57
CA ILE A 105 -12.73 1.84 -1.11
C ILE A 105 -12.70 1.37 -2.57
N LEU A 106 -11.83 1.95 -3.40
CA LEU A 106 -11.71 1.60 -4.80
C LEU A 106 -11.23 0.15 -5.00
N ALA A 107 -10.19 -0.26 -4.27
CA ALA A 107 -9.67 -1.62 -4.31
C ALA A 107 -10.69 -2.64 -3.80
N GLY A 108 -11.41 -2.32 -2.72
CA GLY A 108 -12.49 -3.16 -2.19
C GLY A 108 -13.61 -3.36 -3.21
N ARG A 109 -14.10 -2.28 -3.83
CA ARG A 109 -15.13 -2.37 -4.89
C ARG A 109 -14.62 -3.13 -6.11
N GLY A 110 -13.36 -2.92 -6.51
CA GLY A 110 -12.71 -3.64 -7.59
C GLY A 110 -12.67 -5.15 -7.34
N ARG A 111 -12.33 -5.58 -6.12
CA ARG A 111 -12.40 -6.99 -5.70
C ARG A 111 -13.81 -7.56 -5.80
N THR A 112 -14.80 -6.84 -5.29
CA THR A 112 -16.20 -7.28 -5.36
C THR A 112 -16.68 -7.41 -6.81
N ALA A 113 -16.27 -6.49 -7.70
CA ALA A 113 -16.58 -6.59 -9.12
C ALA A 113 -15.90 -7.81 -9.76
N ALA A 114 -14.62 -8.06 -9.47
CA ALA A 114 -13.88 -9.21 -9.99
C ALA A 114 -14.51 -10.55 -9.55
N ALA A 115 -14.87 -10.67 -8.27
CA ALA A 115 -15.52 -11.87 -7.74
C ALA A 115 -16.90 -12.13 -8.38
N ALA A 116 -17.54 -11.08 -8.90
CA ALA A 116 -18.82 -11.17 -9.62
C ALA A 116 -18.65 -11.35 -11.14
N GLY A 117 -17.43 -11.58 -11.65
CA GLY A 117 -17.15 -11.71 -13.09
C GLY A 117 -17.26 -10.39 -13.87
N ARG A 118 -17.41 -9.25 -13.19
CA ARG A 118 -17.51 -7.92 -13.83
C ARG A 118 -16.12 -7.36 -14.11
N HIS A 119 -15.35 -8.04 -14.96
CA HIS A 119 -13.93 -7.75 -15.18
C HIS A 119 -13.64 -6.33 -15.67
N GLN A 120 -14.51 -5.77 -16.54
CA GLN A 120 -14.38 -4.39 -17.01
C GLN A 120 -14.45 -3.37 -15.87
N GLU A 121 -15.42 -3.56 -14.96
CA GLU A 121 -15.60 -2.69 -13.80
C GLU A 121 -14.45 -2.86 -12.80
N ALA A 122 -14.03 -4.11 -12.57
CA ALA A 122 -12.90 -4.43 -11.70
C ALA A 122 -11.61 -3.74 -12.18
N ALA A 123 -11.27 -3.89 -13.46
CA ALA A 123 -10.09 -3.27 -14.07
C ALA A 123 -10.12 -1.74 -13.91
N ARG A 124 -11.26 -1.10 -14.21
CA ARG A 124 -11.41 0.36 -14.06
C ARG A 124 -11.21 0.82 -12.62
N LEU A 125 -11.85 0.16 -11.65
CA LEU A 125 -11.77 0.52 -10.23
C LEU A 125 -10.37 0.29 -9.66
N LEU A 126 -9.73 -0.82 -10.01
CA LEU A 126 -8.38 -1.15 -9.52
C LEU A 126 -7.31 -0.25 -10.13
N ARG A 127 -7.43 0.14 -11.41
CA ARG A 127 -6.56 1.18 -12.00
C ARG A 127 -6.72 2.51 -11.28
N ALA A 128 -7.96 2.92 -10.98
CA ALA A 128 -8.21 4.14 -10.21
C ALA A 128 -7.59 4.05 -8.79
N ALA A 129 -7.73 2.90 -8.12
CA ALA A 129 -7.10 2.66 -6.83
C ALA A 129 -5.56 2.77 -6.90
N LEU A 130 -4.93 2.16 -7.90
CA LEU A 130 -3.48 2.21 -8.07
C LEU A 130 -2.98 3.61 -8.44
N ALA A 131 -3.78 4.42 -9.14
CA ALA A 131 -3.44 5.79 -9.52
C ALA A 131 -3.37 6.76 -8.34
N VAL A 132 -3.98 6.44 -7.19
CA VAL A 132 -3.87 7.26 -5.97
C VAL A 132 -2.45 7.18 -5.36
N TRP A 133 -1.68 6.14 -5.69
CA TRP A 133 -0.30 5.97 -5.25
C TRP A 133 0.65 6.83 -6.08
N ARG A 134 1.38 7.73 -5.41
CA ARG A 134 2.26 8.71 -6.05
C ARG A 134 3.74 8.37 -5.93
N ALA A 135 4.10 7.63 -4.89
CA ALA A 135 5.45 7.14 -4.62
C ALA A 135 5.34 5.96 -3.62
N PRO A 136 6.45 5.35 -3.17
CA PRO A 136 6.42 4.46 -2.01
C PRO A 136 5.75 5.15 -0.81
N ALA A 137 4.89 4.41 -0.10
CA ALA A 137 4.11 4.95 1.00
C ALA A 137 5.00 5.54 2.10
N LEU A 138 4.50 6.57 2.77
CA LEU A 138 5.17 7.20 3.91
C LEU A 138 6.57 7.74 3.55
N THR A 139 6.71 8.40 2.41
CA THR A 139 7.95 9.08 2.03
C THR A 139 8.14 10.35 2.89
N GLY A 140 9.37 10.61 3.32
CA GLY A 140 9.69 11.80 4.13
C GLY A 140 9.43 11.69 5.64
N VAL A 141 9.20 10.48 6.16
CA VAL A 141 9.09 10.21 7.59
C VAL A 141 10.34 9.49 8.13
N THR A 142 10.36 9.22 9.43
CA THR A 142 11.42 8.44 10.10
C THR A 142 11.48 7.01 9.56
N GLU A 143 12.69 6.46 9.50
CA GLU A 143 12.97 5.08 9.12
C GLU A 143 12.25 4.06 10.02
N HIS A 144 12.01 4.41 11.28
CA HIS A 144 11.29 3.56 12.23
C HIS A 144 9.81 3.41 11.87
N LEU A 145 9.14 4.51 11.50
CA LEU A 145 7.77 4.43 11.01
C LEU A 145 7.70 3.67 9.68
N ILE A 146 8.64 3.93 8.76
CA ILE A 146 8.72 3.21 7.49
C ILE A 146 8.78 1.70 7.73
N ARG A 147 9.68 1.25 8.61
CA ARG A 147 9.88 -0.19 8.88
C ARG A 147 8.62 -0.89 9.39
N VAL A 148 7.81 -0.21 10.19
CA VAL A 148 6.60 -0.80 10.80
C VAL A 148 5.37 -0.67 9.89
N ALA A 149 5.16 0.51 9.31
CA ALA A 149 3.89 0.85 8.68
C ALA A 149 3.88 0.74 7.15
N ARG A 150 5.03 0.82 6.47
CA ARG A 150 5.08 0.71 5.00
C ARG A 150 4.79 -0.70 4.49
N PRO A 151 5.37 -1.79 5.06
CA PRO A 151 5.19 -3.13 4.50
C PRO A 151 3.73 -3.55 4.28
N PRO A 152 2.80 -3.41 5.26
CA PRO A 152 1.41 -3.79 5.02
C PRO A 152 0.71 -2.90 3.98
N LEU A 153 1.10 -1.62 3.85
CA LEU A 153 0.55 -0.75 2.81
C LEU A 153 0.99 -1.22 1.42
N GLU A 154 2.30 -1.41 1.21
CA GLU A 154 2.82 -1.88 -0.08
C GLU A 154 2.28 -3.28 -0.42
N GLU A 155 2.04 -4.13 0.58
CA GLU A 155 1.35 -5.42 0.37
C GLU A 155 -0.03 -5.23 -0.25
N THR A 156 -0.85 -4.33 0.32
CA THR A 156 -2.19 -4.07 -0.23
C THR A 156 -2.14 -3.52 -1.65
N ARG A 157 -1.11 -2.73 -1.98
CA ARG A 157 -0.86 -2.26 -3.35
C ARG A 157 -0.58 -3.40 -4.30
N LEU A 158 0.30 -4.33 -3.92
CA LEU A 158 0.63 -5.51 -4.74
C LEU A 158 -0.59 -6.39 -4.97
N VAL A 159 -1.41 -6.64 -3.94
CA VAL A 159 -2.66 -7.40 -4.09
C VAL A 159 -3.64 -6.72 -5.06
N ALA A 160 -3.78 -5.38 -4.98
CA ALA A 160 -4.62 -4.65 -5.93
C ALA A 160 -4.07 -4.73 -7.37
N LEU A 161 -2.74 -4.74 -7.51
CA LEU A 161 -2.06 -4.89 -8.80
C LEU A 161 -2.28 -6.28 -9.40
N GLU A 162 -2.12 -7.35 -8.61
CA GLU A 162 -2.43 -8.72 -8.99
C GLU A 162 -3.87 -8.85 -9.50
N GLN A 163 -4.84 -8.26 -8.78
CA GLN A 163 -6.25 -8.30 -9.15
C GLN A 163 -6.54 -7.53 -10.43
N ARG A 164 -5.86 -6.39 -10.62
CA ARG A 164 -6.01 -5.58 -11.84
C ARG A 164 -5.50 -6.36 -13.04
N VAL A 165 -4.31 -6.95 -12.93
CA VAL A 165 -3.72 -7.77 -13.99
C VAL A 165 -4.61 -8.97 -14.31
N HIS A 166 -5.18 -9.62 -13.30
CA HIS A 166 -6.13 -10.71 -13.52
C HIS A 166 -7.36 -10.23 -14.32
N ALA A 167 -7.98 -9.11 -13.92
CA ALA A 167 -9.12 -8.56 -14.65
C ALA A 167 -8.77 -8.19 -16.09
N ASP A 168 -7.58 -7.63 -16.33
CA ASP A 168 -7.11 -7.28 -17.67
C ASP A 168 -6.85 -8.52 -18.55
N LEU A 169 -6.31 -9.60 -17.97
CA LEU A 169 -6.17 -10.88 -18.66
C LEU A 169 -7.52 -11.45 -19.08
N GLU A 170 -8.54 -11.42 -18.21
CA GLU A 170 -9.89 -11.89 -18.53
C GLU A 170 -10.59 -11.04 -19.61
N LEU A 171 -10.16 -9.78 -19.78
CA LEU A 171 -10.60 -8.92 -20.87
C LEU A 171 -9.82 -9.13 -22.19
N GLY A 172 -8.89 -10.09 -22.22
CA GLY A 172 -8.13 -10.45 -23.41
C GLY A 172 -6.84 -9.65 -23.64
N ALA A 173 -6.42 -8.79 -22.71
CA ALA A 173 -5.24 -7.92 -22.85
C ALA A 173 -3.89 -8.64 -22.63
N SER A 174 -3.78 -9.90 -23.08
CA SER A 174 -2.64 -10.76 -22.77
C SER A 174 -1.33 -10.26 -23.40
N VAL A 175 -1.37 -9.73 -24.62
CA VAL A 175 -0.17 -9.23 -25.33
C VAL A 175 0.35 -7.96 -24.68
N GLU A 176 -0.56 -7.03 -24.36
CA GLU A 176 -0.26 -5.72 -23.78
C GLU A 176 0.34 -5.84 -22.38
N LEU A 177 -0.05 -6.87 -21.63
CA LEU A 177 0.44 -7.12 -20.27
C LEU A 177 1.82 -7.78 -20.20
N LEU A 178 2.33 -8.40 -21.28
CA LEU A 178 3.60 -9.14 -21.23
C LEU A 178 4.78 -8.30 -20.71
N PRO A 179 5.03 -7.06 -21.21
CA PRO A 179 6.14 -6.25 -20.74
C PRO A 179 5.99 -5.85 -19.26
N GLU A 180 4.77 -5.52 -18.85
CA GLU A 180 4.48 -5.16 -17.47
C GLU A 180 4.69 -6.35 -16.53
N LEU A 181 4.15 -7.52 -16.87
CA LEU A 181 4.30 -8.75 -16.11
C LEU A 181 5.76 -9.19 -15.99
N ALA A 182 6.57 -9.01 -17.03
CA ALA A 182 8.01 -9.26 -16.96
C ALA A 182 8.70 -8.37 -15.91
N VAL A 183 8.38 -7.08 -15.87
CA VAL A 183 8.89 -6.15 -14.85
C VAL A 183 8.42 -6.55 -13.45
N LEU A 184 7.15 -6.93 -13.29
CA LEU A 184 6.59 -7.35 -12.00
C LEU A 184 7.23 -8.63 -11.46
N VAL A 185 7.46 -9.62 -12.32
CA VAL A 185 8.17 -10.85 -11.93
C VAL A 185 9.62 -10.57 -11.56
N ALA A 186 10.31 -9.71 -12.31
CA ALA A 186 11.69 -9.34 -11.98
C ALA A 186 11.79 -8.55 -10.66
N GLY A 187 10.85 -7.65 -10.39
CA GLY A 187 10.78 -6.86 -9.14
C GLY A 187 10.29 -7.67 -7.93
N HIS A 188 9.50 -8.72 -8.17
CA HIS A 188 8.89 -9.55 -7.12
C HIS A 188 9.04 -11.05 -7.42
N PRO A 189 10.28 -11.59 -7.45
CA PRO A 189 10.55 -12.94 -7.96
C PRO A 189 9.90 -14.07 -7.15
N ARG A 190 9.53 -13.81 -5.88
CA ARG A 190 8.85 -14.75 -4.98
C ARG A 190 7.32 -14.62 -4.97
N ARG A 191 6.74 -13.70 -5.75
CA ARG A 191 5.28 -13.57 -5.90
C ARG A 191 4.79 -14.54 -6.96
N GLU A 192 4.30 -15.69 -6.51
CA GLU A 192 3.79 -16.75 -7.39
C GLU A 192 2.66 -16.26 -8.30
N VAL A 193 1.82 -15.32 -7.82
CA VAL A 193 0.68 -14.79 -8.56
C VAL A 193 1.12 -14.09 -9.87
N PHE A 194 2.11 -13.19 -9.83
CA PHE A 194 2.61 -12.53 -11.04
C PHE A 194 3.25 -13.52 -12.01
N ARG A 195 3.94 -14.54 -11.49
CA ARG A 195 4.55 -15.60 -12.33
C ARG A 195 3.47 -16.42 -13.02
N ALA A 196 2.43 -16.83 -12.31
CA ALA A 196 1.28 -17.53 -12.87
C ALA A 196 0.58 -16.69 -13.95
N GLN A 197 0.39 -15.40 -13.69
CA GLN A 197 -0.21 -14.47 -14.66
C GLN A 197 0.64 -14.30 -15.92
N LEU A 198 1.97 -14.24 -15.79
CA LEU A 198 2.88 -14.21 -16.94
C LEU A 198 2.83 -15.51 -17.75
N VAL A 199 2.80 -16.67 -17.09
CA VAL A 199 2.59 -17.96 -17.77
C VAL A 199 1.26 -17.99 -18.51
N THR A 200 0.17 -17.51 -17.90
CA THR A 200 -1.15 -17.40 -18.55
C THR A 200 -1.09 -16.51 -19.80
N ALA A 201 -0.48 -15.33 -19.70
CA ALA A 201 -0.33 -14.42 -20.83
C ALA A 201 0.50 -15.06 -21.96
N LEU A 202 1.64 -15.67 -21.65
CA LEU A 202 2.50 -16.34 -22.63
C LEU A 202 1.76 -17.47 -23.35
N ASN A 203 1.03 -18.31 -22.62
CA ASN A 203 0.22 -19.40 -23.20
C ASN A 203 -0.88 -18.89 -24.14
N ARG A 204 -1.58 -17.79 -23.77
CA ARG A 204 -2.61 -17.17 -24.60
C ARG A 204 -2.05 -16.49 -25.86
N THR A 205 -0.75 -16.21 -25.90
CA THR A 205 -0.04 -15.57 -27.04
C THR A 205 0.84 -16.54 -27.84
N GLU A 206 0.63 -17.85 -27.68
CA GLU A 206 1.35 -18.93 -28.38
C GLU A 206 2.87 -19.02 -28.10
N ARG A 207 3.38 -18.37 -27.04
CA ARG A 207 4.80 -18.41 -26.62
C ARG A 207 5.07 -19.51 -25.61
N LYS A 208 4.79 -20.76 -25.99
CA LYS A 208 4.79 -21.94 -25.09
C LYS A 208 6.17 -22.28 -24.51
N ASP A 209 7.23 -22.07 -25.30
CA ASP A 209 8.64 -22.27 -24.91
C ASP A 209 9.05 -21.36 -23.74
N GLN A 210 8.67 -20.08 -23.82
CA GLN A 210 8.91 -19.10 -22.77
C GLN A 210 8.07 -19.40 -21.52
N ALA A 211 6.82 -19.85 -21.70
CA ALA A 211 5.94 -20.24 -20.61
C ALA A 211 6.51 -21.44 -19.81
N MET A 212 7.02 -22.46 -20.51
CA MET A 212 7.63 -23.64 -19.89
C MET A 212 8.91 -23.26 -19.12
N SER A 213 9.79 -22.48 -19.75
CA SER A 213 11.03 -22.01 -19.12
C SER A 213 10.76 -21.26 -17.82
N LEU A 214 9.75 -20.38 -17.82
CA LEU A 214 9.34 -19.63 -16.63
C LEU A 214 8.76 -20.54 -15.54
N TYR A 215 7.96 -21.55 -15.90
CA TYR A 215 7.43 -22.53 -14.95
C TYR A 215 8.54 -23.31 -14.26
N GLU A 216 9.52 -23.81 -15.01
CA GLU A 216 10.67 -24.55 -14.48
C GLU A 216 11.56 -23.67 -13.58
N GLU A 217 11.78 -22.42 -13.96
CA GLU A 217 12.47 -21.44 -13.11
C GLU A 217 11.72 -21.20 -11.80
N THR A 218 10.40 -21.06 -11.87
CA THR A 218 9.53 -20.88 -10.69
C THR A 218 9.64 -22.07 -9.75
N HIS A 219 9.53 -23.29 -10.29
CA HIS A 219 9.64 -24.51 -9.51
C HIS A 219 11.00 -24.59 -8.80
N ARG A 220 12.11 -24.34 -9.51
CA ARG A 220 13.46 -24.32 -8.90
C ARG A 220 13.61 -23.28 -7.80
N LEU A 221 13.05 -22.09 -8.00
CA LEU A 221 13.12 -20.99 -7.03
C LEU A 221 12.34 -21.32 -5.75
N LEU A 222 11.21 -22.00 -5.86
CA LEU A 222 10.34 -22.35 -4.73
C LEU A 222 10.73 -23.67 -4.05
N THR A 223 11.44 -24.58 -4.71
CA THR A 223 11.85 -25.89 -4.16
C THR A 223 13.34 -25.98 -3.80
N GLY A 224 14.12 -24.92 -4.03
CA GLY A 224 15.52 -24.84 -3.63
C GLY A 224 15.73 -24.88 -2.09
N PRO A 225 16.97 -24.88 -1.58
CA PRO A 225 17.31 -25.17 -0.17
C PRO A 225 16.74 -24.22 0.91
N PHE A 226 15.93 -23.22 0.53
CA PHE A 226 15.15 -22.35 1.43
C PHE A 226 13.64 -22.32 1.09
N GLY A 227 13.17 -23.26 0.28
CA GLY A 227 11.81 -23.36 -0.24
C GLY A 227 10.85 -24.00 0.75
N LEU A 228 9.90 -23.23 1.25
CA LEU A 228 8.74 -23.76 1.96
C LEU A 228 7.95 -24.66 1.00
N HIS A 229 7.67 -25.88 1.44
CA HIS A 229 6.85 -26.86 0.73
C HIS A 229 5.53 -26.18 0.27
N PRO A 230 5.21 -26.16 -1.04
CA PRO A 230 3.96 -25.58 -1.50
C PRO A 230 2.78 -26.33 -0.88
N ALA A 231 1.89 -25.61 -0.21
CA ALA A 231 0.61 -26.16 0.21
C ALA A 231 -0.19 -26.55 -1.04
N HIS A 232 -0.48 -27.84 -1.14
CA HIS A 232 -1.18 -28.48 -2.23
C HIS A 232 -2.45 -27.74 -2.69
N ARG A 233 -2.58 -27.53 -4.00
CA ARG A 233 -3.85 -27.62 -4.73
C ARG A 233 -3.61 -28.30 -6.07
N PRO A 234 -4.20 -29.48 -6.35
CA PRO A 234 -4.01 -30.13 -7.64
C PRO A 234 -4.80 -29.39 -8.73
N LEU A 235 -4.12 -29.08 -9.84
CA LEU A 235 -4.75 -28.72 -11.11
C LEU A 235 -5.19 -30.02 -11.78
N VAL A 236 -6.51 -30.21 -11.87
CA VAL A 236 -7.15 -31.27 -12.66
C VAL A 236 -7.20 -30.81 -14.12
N ALA A 237 -6.73 -31.66 -15.04
CA ALA A 237 -7.45 -32.06 -16.26
C ALA A 237 -6.55 -32.97 -17.13
N GLU A 238 -6.88 -34.27 -17.19
CA GLU A 238 -6.50 -35.14 -18.32
C GLU A 238 -7.57 -35.02 -19.42
N PRO A 239 -7.19 -34.95 -20.71
CA PRO A 239 -8.13 -35.15 -21.80
C PRO A 239 -8.17 -36.64 -22.22
N ARG A 240 -9.37 -37.11 -22.53
CA ARG A 240 -9.61 -38.34 -23.30
C ARG A 240 -9.17 -38.18 -24.75
#